data_AF-A0A955ZFB8-F1
#
_entry.id   AF-A0A955ZFB8-F1
#
_cell.length_a   1.000
_cell.length_b   1.000
_cell.length_c   1.000
_cell.angle_alpha   90.00
_cell.angle_beta   90.00
_cell.angle_gamma   90.00
#
_symmetry.space_group_name_H-M   'P 1'
#
loop_
_entity.id
_entity.type
_entity.pdbx_description
1 polymer ?
#
loop_
_entity_poly.entity_id
_entity_poly.type
_entity_poly.pdbx_seq_one_letter_code
_entity_poly.pdbx_strand_id
1 'polypeptide(L)'
;EKLRSVDVPDGGAPSPTQEAENAIISEFADQYIGDYVNKLQGFVEYYNIEYPSHDGDDTAVLSLRDDLLGSSGSCTSEAPNLLYYSGKLDGYDYVDDGGTPLLRGWKLNPCELTDQKCLSVSPLAGLAAPPPLPDLAPNGGATWLHDKAQTPTPLDGGVPPASASPPRTVAQSLTLSAGSSYVLSWWDQGRDPNGDYPTGAPADYRVSVIDPNGKQVAYFSGTPFLSTGPTAKEQWSERRHIEFDAGASGEYTVVFGASGDGAELGSVLIANVQLEQTAPGSPPGPYFNTGSTRLVVSSACGELSAADVQKAFFYNCDKNKQCFYELSAPIVIDTSHLEAGLSKLSGKLAAGNFNFRHITLSVNLVGTGVYDCAANPTQSCYANAVLDYSLDHDAFQAGVVGWDNEVQVFNFGSAAINHAKALAAERYITVPIGSADLALLSQPGVEKPEYRGRPLDGSYRFRIWDSPYLVWNQLEDVQFVLKYRYWSNIVPQTSENN
;
A
#
# COMPACT_ATOMS: atom_id res chain seq x y z
N GLU A 1 25.84 42.59 -16.49
CA GLU A 1 26.11 43.64 -17.49
C GLU A 1 26.38 45.05 -16.93
N LYS A 2 26.48 45.25 -15.60
CA LYS A 2 26.79 46.57 -14.98
C LYS A 2 28.23 46.70 -14.42
N LEU A 3 29.17 45.89 -14.92
CA LEU A 3 30.59 45.91 -14.49
C LEU A 3 31.55 46.36 -15.59
N ARG A 4 31.10 47.17 -16.55
CA ARG A 4 31.96 47.81 -17.55
C ARG A 4 31.52 49.24 -17.81
N SER A 5 31.86 50.14 -16.90
CA SER A 5 32.21 51.54 -17.20
C SER A 5 32.46 52.28 -15.89
N VAL A 6 33.70 52.23 -15.40
CA VAL A 6 34.19 53.26 -14.48
C VAL A 6 35.51 53.72 -15.08
N ASP A 7 35.45 54.84 -15.80
CA ASP A 7 36.64 55.57 -16.21
C ASP A 7 37.28 56.15 -14.95
N VAL A 8 38.46 55.65 -14.60
CA VAL A 8 39.26 56.14 -13.47
C VAL A 8 40.13 57.29 -14.00
N PRO A 9 40.04 58.51 -13.43
CA PRO A 9 40.96 59.59 -13.78
C PRO A 9 42.36 59.27 -13.26
N ASP A 10 43.36 59.44 -14.11
CA ASP A 10 44.77 59.21 -13.85
C ASP A 10 45.30 60.25 -12.84
N GLY A 11 45.18 59.93 -11.55
CA GLY A 11 45.63 60.76 -10.44
C GLY A 11 46.08 59.87 -9.29
N GLY A 12 47.39 59.70 -9.14
CA GLY A 12 48.02 58.77 -8.20
C GLY A 12 47.66 58.99 -6.73
N ALA A 13 46.60 58.31 -6.28
CA ALA A 13 46.40 58.00 -4.88
C ALA A 13 47.16 56.70 -4.53
N PRO A 14 47.75 56.59 -3.32
CA PRO A 14 48.40 55.36 -2.90
C PRO A 14 47.39 54.21 -2.94
N SER A 15 47.77 53.10 -3.58
CA SER A 15 46.97 51.88 -3.62
C SER A 15 46.54 51.52 -2.19
N PRO A 16 45.24 51.26 -1.94
CA PRO A 16 44.78 50.83 -0.62
C PRO A 16 45.62 49.64 -0.18
N THR A 17 46.02 49.62 1.09
CA THR A 17 46.76 48.48 1.64
C THR A 17 45.90 47.22 1.47
N GLN A 18 46.53 46.09 1.22
CA GLN A 18 45.85 44.81 0.97
C GLN A 18 44.87 44.42 2.11
N GLU A 19 45.09 44.92 3.33
CA GLU A 19 44.14 44.80 4.44
C GLU A 19 42.84 45.59 4.24
N ALA A 20 42.90 46.80 3.67
CA ALA A 20 41.71 47.62 3.40
C ALA A 20 40.88 47.03 2.25
N GLU A 21 41.52 46.48 1.21
CA GLU A 21 40.81 45.77 0.14
C GLU A 21 40.14 44.49 0.65
N ASN A 22 40.82 43.71 1.50
CA ASN A 22 40.23 42.51 2.10
C ASN A 22 39.07 42.84 3.05
N ALA A 23 39.14 43.95 3.79
CA ALA A 23 38.05 44.40 4.66
C ALA A 23 36.80 44.79 3.85
N ILE A 24 36.98 45.54 2.75
CA ILE A 24 35.87 45.94 1.87
C ILE A 24 35.27 44.72 1.16
N ILE A 25 36.10 43.78 0.68
CA ILE A 25 35.61 42.54 0.04
C ILE A 25 34.83 41.67 1.04
N SER A 26 35.28 41.58 2.31
CA SER A 26 34.55 40.85 3.34
C SER A 26 33.22 41.51 3.66
N GLU A 27 33.19 42.83 3.86
CA GLU A 27 31.96 43.57 4.18
C GLU A 27 30.92 43.48 3.05
N PHE A 28 31.36 43.56 1.80
CA PHE A 28 30.49 43.32 0.65
C PHE A 28 30.02 41.86 0.60
N ALA A 29 30.91 40.87 0.70
CA ALA A 29 30.51 39.46 0.67
C ALA A 29 29.50 39.11 1.79
N ASP A 30 29.73 39.61 3.00
CA ASP A 30 28.88 39.36 4.17
C ASP A 30 27.47 39.97 4.00
N GLN A 31 27.36 41.15 3.37
CA GLN A 31 26.08 41.79 3.11
C GLN A 31 25.24 41.04 2.06
N TYR A 32 25.86 40.54 0.99
CA TYR A 32 25.15 39.78 -0.05
C TYR A 32 24.79 38.35 0.41
N ILE A 33 25.63 37.74 1.25
CA ILE A 33 25.33 36.45 1.89
C ILE A 33 24.18 36.62 2.89
N GLY A 34 24.21 37.66 3.72
CA GLY A 34 23.14 37.96 4.67
C GLY A 34 21.78 38.18 4.00
N ASP A 35 21.74 38.97 2.92
CA ASP A 35 20.51 39.20 2.14
C ASP A 35 19.98 37.91 1.48
N TYR A 36 20.87 37.04 1.00
CA TYR A 36 20.48 35.76 0.42
C TYR A 36 19.90 34.81 1.49
N VAL A 37 20.56 34.69 2.64
CA VAL A 37 20.08 33.89 3.77
C VAL A 37 18.73 34.41 4.29
N ASN A 38 18.58 35.72 4.43
CA ASN A 38 17.31 36.33 4.87
C ASN A 38 16.17 36.11 3.86
N LYS A 39 16.45 36.15 2.56
CA LYS A 39 15.45 35.84 1.52
C LYS A 39 15.08 34.36 1.49
N LEU A 40 16.04 33.47 1.68
CA LEU A 40 15.79 32.04 1.83
C LEU A 40 14.96 31.75 3.07
N GLN A 41 15.30 32.37 4.21
CA GLN A 41 14.52 32.25 5.44
C GLN A 41 13.10 32.77 5.24
N GLY A 42 12.94 33.98 4.68
CA GLY A 42 11.62 34.54 4.37
C GLY A 42 10.82 33.70 3.39
N PHE A 43 11.47 33.07 2.40
CA PHE A 43 10.83 32.12 1.48
C PHE A 43 10.36 30.86 2.20
N VAL A 44 11.20 30.25 3.04
CA VAL A 44 10.84 29.06 3.84
C VAL A 44 9.71 29.37 4.82
N GLU A 45 9.75 30.52 5.50
CA GLU A 45 8.71 30.95 6.43
C GLU A 45 7.38 31.23 5.71
N TYR A 46 7.41 31.94 4.58
CA TYR A 46 6.23 32.21 3.76
C TYR A 46 5.64 30.94 3.14
N TYR A 47 6.50 30.04 2.65
CA TYR A 47 6.08 28.76 2.08
C TYR A 47 5.29 27.91 3.09
N ASN A 48 5.71 27.90 4.37
CA ASN A 48 4.96 27.21 5.43
C ASN A 48 3.61 27.86 5.76
N ILE A 49 3.42 29.16 5.44
CA ILE A 49 2.15 29.87 5.67
C ILE A 49 1.19 29.64 4.50
N GLU A 50 1.67 29.72 3.26
CA GLU A 50 0.83 29.52 2.06
C GLU A 50 0.53 28.04 1.80
N TYR A 51 1.46 27.14 2.14
CA TYR A 51 1.34 25.69 1.98
C TYR A 51 1.52 25.01 3.33
N PRO A 52 0.44 24.90 4.14
CA PRO A 52 0.54 24.39 5.50
C PRO A 52 0.77 22.88 5.44
N SER A 53 2.03 22.48 5.31
CA SER A 53 2.50 21.12 5.53
C SER A 53 3.21 21.07 6.88
N HIS A 54 2.98 20.01 7.65
CA HIS A 54 3.67 19.81 8.92
C HIS A 54 4.75 18.73 8.78
N ASP A 55 5.97 18.99 9.26
CA ASP A 55 7.01 17.97 9.37
C ASP A 55 6.73 17.10 10.60
N GLY A 56 6.37 15.85 10.39
CA GLY A 56 6.16 14.86 11.45
C GLY A 56 7.30 13.86 11.51
N ASP A 57 7.52 13.25 12.67
CA ASP A 57 8.37 12.07 12.83
C ASP A 57 7.62 10.93 13.53
N ASP A 58 7.97 9.71 13.17
CA ASP A 58 7.38 8.51 13.74
C ASP A 58 8.38 7.33 13.67
N THR A 59 8.03 6.22 14.30
CA THR A 59 8.84 5.01 14.35
C THR A 59 8.04 3.79 13.93
N ALA A 60 8.56 3.08 12.93
CA ALA A 60 8.01 1.81 12.46
C ALA A 60 8.94 0.65 12.81
N VAL A 61 8.36 -0.51 13.10
CA VAL A 61 9.09 -1.78 13.18
C VAL A 61 8.53 -2.69 12.09
N LEU A 62 9.35 -2.96 11.08
CA LEU A 62 8.99 -3.80 9.94
C LEU A 62 9.59 -5.19 10.11
N SER A 63 8.75 -6.21 10.13
CA SER A 63 9.16 -7.62 10.11
C SER A 63 9.51 -8.04 8.70
N LEU A 64 10.68 -8.64 8.51
CA LEU A 64 11.06 -9.23 7.23
C LEU A 64 10.08 -10.34 6.84
N ARG A 65 9.71 -11.20 7.80
CA ARG A 65 8.77 -12.30 7.62
C ARG A 65 7.37 -11.82 7.27
N ASP A 66 6.81 -10.92 8.08
CA ASP A 66 5.39 -10.61 8.03
C ASP A 66 5.10 -9.44 7.06
N ASP A 67 6.01 -8.46 6.97
CA ASP A 67 5.79 -7.22 6.23
C ASP A 67 6.52 -7.17 4.88
N LEU A 68 7.70 -7.79 4.75
CA LEU A 68 8.61 -7.53 3.61
C LEU A 68 8.85 -8.70 2.64
N LEU A 69 8.94 -9.96 3.08
CA LEU A 69 9.16 -11.13 2.20
C LEU A 69 7.87 -11.59 1.51
N GLY A 70 6.71 -11.36 2.14
CA GLY A 70 5.41 -11.60 1.55
C GLY A 70 5.00 -10.56 0.49
N SER A 71 5.86 -9.60 0.14
CA SER A 71 5.54 -8.47 -0.77
C SER A 71 5.63 -8.82 -2.25
N SER A 72 6.42 -9.84 -2.61
CA SER A 72 6.69 -10.21 -4.02
C SER A 72 6.46 -11.69 -4.32
N GLY A 73 6.40 -12.53 -3.29
CA GLY A 73 6.09 -13.95 -3.40
C GLY A 73 4.60 -14.15 -3.60
N SER A 74 4.15 -14.00 -4.84
CA SER A 74 2.81 -14.38 -5.26
C SER A 74 2.62 -15.88 -4.97
N CYS A 75 1.90 -16.27 -3.91
CA CYS A 75 1.72 -17.68 -3.57
C CYS A 75 0.41 -18.21 -4.12
N THR A 76 0.41 -19.46 -4.55
CA THR A 76 -0.83 -20.14 -4.92
C THR A 76 -1.62 -20.48 -3.64
N SER A 77 -2.61 -19.67 -3.30
CA SER A 77 -3.65 -19.96 -2.32
C SER A 77 -4.91 -20.43 -3.04
N GLU A 78 -5.66 -21.36 -2.48
CA GLU A 78 -6.96 -21.74 -3.04
C GLU A 78 -7.99 -20.62 -2.83
N ALA A 79 -8.70 -20.23 -3.88
CA ALA A 79 -9.84 -19.33 -3.74
C ALA A 79 -10.96 -20.09 -3.01
N PRO A 80 -11.66 -19.47 -2.05
CA PRO A 80 -12.85 -20.09 -1.47
C PRO A 80 -13.99 -20.23 -2.50
N ASN A 81 -13.94 -19.46 -3.59
CA ASN A 81 -14.97 -19.43 -4.61
C ASN A 81 -14.36 -19.37 -6.02
N LEU A 82 -15.17 -19.63 -7.06
CA LEU A 82 -14.75 -19.37 -8.45
C LEU A 82 -14.41 -17.89 -8.67
N LEU A 83 -15.04 -16.99 -7.90
CA LEU A 83 -14.72 -15.57 -7.86
C LEU A 83 -13.60 -15.28 -6.86
N TYR A 84 -12.61 -14.50 -7.29
CA TYR A 84 -11.57 -13.94 -6.41
C TYR A 84 -12.19 -12.87 -5.52
N TYR A 85 -11.69 -12.73 -4.27
CA TYR A 85 -12.16 -11.69 -3.36
C TYR A 85 -13.69 -11.66 -3.21
N SER A 86 -14.31 -12.83 -3.13
CA SER A 86 -15.77 -12.99 -3.20
C SER A 86 -16.55 -12.29 -2.08
N GLY A 87 -15.89 -12.01 -0.95
CA GLY A 87 -16.41 -11.19 0.15
C GLY A 87 -16.02 -9.70 0.11
N LYS A 88 -15.21 -9.25 -0.85
CA LYS A 88 -14.69 -7.88 -0.95
C LYS A 88 -14.63 -7.43 -2.41
N LEU A 89 -15.67 -6.75 -2.89
CA LEU A 89 -15.79 -6.28 -4.27
C LEU A 89 -14.81 -5.13 -4.60
N ASP A 90 -14.11 -4.61 -3.61
CA ASP A 90 -12.96 -3.70 -3.74
C ASP A 90 -11.61 -4.42 -3.77
N GLY A 91 -11.59 -5.74 -3.54
CA GLY A 91 -10.38 -6.55 -3.47
C GLY A 91 -9.84 -6.95 -4.85
N TYR A 92 -8.56 -6.66 -5.06
CA TYR A 92 -7.79 -7.12 -6.21
C TYR A 92 -6.30 -7.24 -5.84
N ASP A 93 -5.56 -8.01 -6.63
CA ASP A 93 -4.11 -8.13 -6.60
C ASP A 93 -3.54 -7.80 -7.98
N TYR A 94 -2.31 -7.29 -8.00
CA TYR A 94 -1.48 -7.32 -9.21
C TYR A 94 -0.61 -8.58 -9.18
N VAL A 95 -0.75 -9.40 -10.22
CA VAL A 95 0.09 -10.57 -10.42
C VAL A 95 0.98 -10.31 -11.62
N ASP A 96 2.28 -10.54 -11.47
CA ASP A 96 3.18 -10.52 -12.61
C ASP A 96 3.01 -11.81 -13.43
N ASP A 97 2.54 -11.67 -14.67
CA ASP A 97 2.48 -12.77 -15.64
C ASP A 97 3.51 -12.54 -16.75
N GLY A 98 4.74 -13.00 -16.49
CA GLY A 98 5.83 -12.91 -17.46
C GLY A 98 6.33 -11.48 -17.74
N GLY A 99 6.33 -10.61 -16.74
CA GLY A 99 6.72 -9.19 -16.84
C GLY A 99 5.56 -8.24 -17.12
N THR A 100 4.33 -8.74 -17.23
CA THR A 100 3.13 -7.93 -17.42
C THR A 100 2.28 -7.94 -16.14
N PRO A 101 2.06 -6.78 -15.49
CA PRO A 101 1.17 -6.72 -14.34
C PRO A 101 -0.27 -6.99 -14.78
N LEU A 102 -0.83 -8.10 -14.30
CA LEU A 102 -2.21 -8.50 -14.52
C LEU A 102 -3.01 -8.24 -13.24
N LEU A 103 -4.02 -7.38 -13.33
CA LEU A 103 -4.98 -7.19 -12.24
C LEU A 103 -5.87 -8.43 -12.14
N ARG A 104 -5.85 -9.11 -11.00
CA ARG A 104 -6.76 -10.21 -10.66
C ARG A 104 -7.66 -9.78 -9.53
N GLY A 105 -8.95 -10.09 -9.63
CA GLY A 105 -9.93 -9.64 -8.65
C GLY A 105 -10.96 -8.73 -9.27
N TRP A 106 -11.51 -7.85 -8.46
CA TRP A 106 -12.54 -6.92 -8.90
C TRP A 106 -11.92 -5.66 -9.49
N LYS A 107 -12.38 -5.30 -10.68
CA LYS A 107 -11.99 -4.10 -11.40
C LYS A 107 -13.14 -3.11 -11.37
N LEU A 108 -12.89 -1.92 -10.84
CA LEU A 108 -13.80 -0.78 -11.00
C LEU A 108 -13.68 -0.26 -12.44
N ASN A 109 -14.78 -0.32 -13.20
CA ASN A 109 -14.85 0.28 -14.52
C ASN A 109 -15.08 1.79 -14.38
N PRO A 110 -14.24 2.62 -15.01
CA PRO A 110 -14.32 4.06 -14.87
C PRO A 110 -15.63 4.60 -15.43
N CYS A 111 -15.97 5.80 -15.00
CA CYS A 111 -17.07 6.58 -15.58
C CYS A 111 -16.60 7.18 -16.90
N GLU A 112 -17.53 7.30 -17.84
CA GLU A 112 -17.31 8.07 -19.05
C GLU A 112 -17.46 9.56 -18.74
N LEU A 113 -16.82 10.43 -19.51
CA LEU A 113 -16.89 11.89 -19.29
C LEU A 113 -18.32 12.45 -19.45
N THR A 114 -19.18 11.72 -20.15
CA THR A 114 -20.60 12.03 -20.33
C THR A 114 -21.50 11.48 -19.22
N ASP A 115 -20.95 10.67 -18.30
CA ASP A 115 -21.73 10.13 -17.20
C ASP A 115 -22.10 11.22 -16.20
N GLN A 116 -23.37 11.22 -15.77
CA GLN A 116 -23.86 12.10 -14.70
C GLN A 116 -23.56 11.56 -13.31
N LYS A 117 -23.08 10.31 -13.22
CA LYS A 117 -22.79 9.64 -11.96
C LYS A 117 -21.73 8.57 -12.13
N CYS A 118 -20.98 8.34 -11.06
CA CYS A 118 -19.88 7.40 -10.97
C CYS A 118 -20.11 6.35 -9.92
N LEU A 119 -19.76 5.10 -10.21
CA LEU A 119 -19.71 4.08 -9.17
C LEU A 119 -18.50 4.32 -8.26
N SER A 120 -18.74 4.34 -6.96
CA SER A 120 -17.74 4.25 -5.91
C SER A 120 -17.92 2.92 -5.17
N VAL A 121 -16.80 2.30 -4.83
CA VAL A 121 -16.74 1.02 -4.11
C VAL A 121 -15.91 1.24 -2.86
N SER A 122 -16.44 0.90 -1.69
CA SER A 122 -15.73 1.06 -0.43
C SER A 122 -16.13 0.02 0.61
N PRO A 123 -15.25 -0.31 1.56
CA PRO A 123 -15.66 -1.05 2.76
C PRO A 123 -16.50 -0.12 3.65
N LEU A 124 -17.53 -0.67 4.30
CA LEU A 124 -18.30 0.06 5.30
C LEU A 124 -17.97 -0.49 6.69
N ALA A 125 -17.29 0.33 7.50
CA ALA A 125 -16.80 -0.07 8.81
C ALA A 125 -17.94 -0.49 9.75
N GLY A 126 -17.70 -1.50 10.58
CA GLY A 126 -18.65 -1.94 11.61
C GLY A 126 -19.82 -2.81 11.13
N LEU A 127 -19.92 -3.10 9.83
CA LEU A 127 -20.92 -4.03 9.32
C LEU A 127 -20.37 -5.44 9.22
N ALA A 128 -21.00 -6.33 9.99
CA ALA A 128 -20.80 -7.76 9.81
C ALA A 128 -21.56 -8.22 8.56
N ALA A 129 -20.88 -9.00 7.72
CA ALA A 129 -21.53 -9.80 6.69
C ALA A 129 -22.61 -10.69 7.35
N PRO A 130 -23.63 -11.15 6.60
CA PRO A 130 -24.61 -12.09 7.12
C PRO A 130 -23.86 -13.24 7.81
N PRO A 131 -24.23 -13.61 9.06
CA PRO A 131 -23.47 -14.59 9.81
C PRO A 131 -23.40 -15.88 8.97
N PRO A 132 -22.21 -16.45 8.75
CA PRO A 132 -22.13 -17.77 8.15
C PRO A 132 -22.97 -18.74 8.99
N LEU A 133 -23.49 -19.79 8.37
CA LEU A 133 -24.02 -20.90 9.16
C LEU A 133 -22.96 -21.31 10.20
N PRO A 134 -23.35 -21.68 11.43
CA PRO A 134 -22.49 -21.73 12.62
C PRO A 134 -21.17 -22.54 12.54
N ASP A 135 -20.88 -23.21 11.42
CA ASP A 135 -19.70 -24.06 11.21
C ASP A 135 -18.79 -23.62 10.04
N LEU A 136 -18.96 -22.42 9.47
CA LEU A 136 -18.25 -22.00 8.25
C LEU A 136 -17.30 -20.81 8.47
N ALA A 137 -16.14 -20.87 7.81
CA ALA A 137 -14.97 -20.02 8.01
C ALA A 137 -15.28 -18.51 8.05
N PRO A 138 -14.55 -17.72 8.88
CA PRO A 138 -14.82 -16.30 9.18
C PRO A 138 -14.60 -15.31 8.02
N ASN A 139 -14.42 -15.78 6.78
CA ASN A 139 -13.93 -14.95 5.66
C ASN A 139 -15.07 -14.30 4.84
N GLY A 140 -16.25 -14.14 5.43
CA GLY A 140 -17.32 -13.34 4.83
C GLY A 140 -17.01 -11.85 4.86
N GLY A 141 -17.56 -11.09 3.93
CA GLY A 141 -17.40 -9.65 3.86
C GLY A 141 -18.53 -8.96 3.12
N ALA A 142 -18.61 -7.65 3.29
CA ALA A 142 -19.59 -6.78 2.65
C ALA A 142 -18.86 -5.57 2.03
N THR A 143 -19.30 -5.19 0.84
CA THR A 143 -18.78 -4.03 0.12
C THR A 143 -19.92 -3.10 -0.22
N TRP A 144 -19.70 -1.81 -0.01
CA TRP A 144 -20.65 -0.76 -0.31
C TRP A 144 -20.44 -0.24 -1.72
N LEU A 145 -21.47 -0.35 -2.55
CA LEU A 145 -21.56 0.19 -3.89
C LEU A 145 -22.48 1.41 -3.85
N HIS A 146 -21.98 2.58 -4.24
CA HIS A 146 -22.81 3.78 -4.31
C HIS A 146 -22.44 4.66 -5.49
N ASP A 147 -23.45 5.26 -6.09
CA ASP A 147 -23.25 6.26 -7.13
C ASP A 147 -22.94 7.62 -6.51
N LYS A 148 -21.90 8.28 -7.02
CA LYS A 148 -21.60 9.69 -6.74
C LYS A 148 -22.03 10.52 -7.94
N ALA A 149 -22.74 11.62 -7.71
CA ALA A 149 -23.03 12.58 -8.78
C ALA A 149 -21.71 13.11 -9.35
N GLN A 150 -21.62 13.15 -10.68
CA GLN A 150 -20.48 13.71 -11.40
C GLN A 150 -20.97 14.90 -12.22
N THR A 151 -20.25 16.02 -12.14
CA THR A 151 -20.50 17.13 -13.05
C THR A 151 -19.85 16.78 -14.40
N PRO A 152 -20.63 16.69 -15.50
CA PRO A 152 -20.08 16.36 -16.80
C PRO A 152 -18.99 17.38 -17.16
N THR A 153 -17.79 16.90 -17.42
CA THR A 153 -16.70 17.78 -17.87
C THR A 153 -16.77 17.85 -19.39
N PRO A 154 -16.79 19.05 -20.00
CA PRO A 154 -16.80 19.18 -21.45
C PRO A 154 -15.62 18.40 -22.07
N LEU A 155 -15.92 17.53 -23.04
CA LEU A 155 -14.93 16.70 -23.72
C LEU A 155 -14.02 17.56 -24.60
N ASP A 156 -12.72 17.58 -24.29
CA ASP A 156 -11.68 17.97 -25.24
C ASP A 156 -11.38 16.79 -26.18
N GLY A 157 -12.26 16.58 -27.18
CA GLY A 157 -12.03 15.91 -28.47
C GLY A 157 -11.48 14.47 -28.55
N GLY A 158 -11.06 13.82 -27.46
CA GLY A 158 -10.46 12.48 -27.47
C GLY A 158 -11.51 11.38 -27.30
N VAL A 159 -11.58 10.43 -28.23
CA VAL A 159 -12.41 9.22 -28.10
C VAL A 159 -11.67 8.24 -27.17
N PRO A 160 -12.20 7.89 -25.99
CA PRO A 160 -11.58 6.90 -25.13
C PRO A 160 -11.67 5.50 -25.77
N PRO A 161 -10.72 4.59 -25.48
CA PRO A 161 -10.79 3.21 -25.93
C PRO A 161 -12.04 2.53 -25.37
N ALA A 162 -12.77 1.81 -26.22
CA ALA A 162 -13.95 1.07 -25.80
C ALA A 162 -13.57 -0.04 -24.81
N SER A 163 -14.04 0.07 -23.57
CA SER A 163 -13.97 -1.02 -22.60
C SER A 163 -15.06 -2.04 -22.91
N ALA A 164 -14.75 -3.34 -22.85
CA ALA A 164 -15.74 -4.41 -23.04
C ALA A 164 -16.75 -4.50 -21.87
N SER A 165 -16.42 -3.92 -20.72
CA SER A 165 -17.30 -3.93 -19.54
C SER A 165 -18.17 -2.67 -19.47
N PRO A 166 -19.44 -2.78 -19.06
CA PRO A 166 -20.32 -1.63 -18.91
C PRO A 166 -19.72 -0.57 -17.96
N PRO A 167 -19.81 0.74 -18.29
CA PRO A 167 -19.31 1.79 -17.42
C PRO A 167 -20.07 1.81 -16.09
N ARG A 168 -19.45 2.38 -15.05
CA ARG A 168 -20.04 2.50 -13.69
C ARG A 168 -20.39 1.16 -13.07
N THR A 169 -19.49 0.20 -13.21
CA THR A 169 -19.67 -1.13 -12.64
C THR A 169 -18.39 -1.61 -11.99
N VAL A 170 -18.53 -2.52 -11.04
CA VAL A 170 -17.40 -3.33 -10.56
C VAL A 170 -17.54 -4.71 -11.15
N ALA A 171 -16.46 -5.18 -11.79
CA ALA A 171 -16.50 -6.37 -12.62
C ALA A 171 -15.33 -7.30 -12.34
N GLN A 172 -15.55 -8.60 -12.48
CA GLN A 172 -14.51 -9.60 -12.44
C GLN A 172 -14.67 -10.58 -13.59
N SER A 173 -13.58 -10.79 -14.32
CA SER A 173 -13.52 -11.72 -15.44
C SER A 173 -12.97 -13.08 -14.99
N LEU A 174 -13.57 -14.16 -15.48
CA LEU A 174 -13.15 -15.53 -15.17
C LEU A 174 -13.47 -16.50 -16.32
N THR A 175 -12.64 -17.52 -16.48
CA THR A 175 -12.85 -18.56 -17.48
C THR A 175 -13.84 -19.64 -17.00
N LEU A 176 -14.91 -19.88 -17.76
CA LEU A 176 -15.87 -20.95 -17.50
C LEU A 176 -15.84 -22.00 -18.62
N SER A 177 -16.30 -23.21 -18.29
CA SER A 177 -16.37 -24.33 -19.24
C SER A 177 -17.75 -24.42 -19.87
N ALA A 178 -17.81 -24.67 -21.18
CA ALA A 178 -19.06 -24.87 -21.90
C ALA A 178 -19.91 -26.01 -21.31
N GLY A 179 -21.24 -25.90 -21.44
CA GLY A 179 -22.19 -26.95 -21.09
C GLY A 179 -22.40 -27.16 -19.59
N SER A 180 -21.92 -26.24 -18.75
CA SER A 180 -22.13 -26.25 -17.31
C SER A 180 -23.13 -25.18 -16.89
N SER A 181 -23.98 -25.50 -15.91
CA SER A 181 -24.88 -24.55 -15.26
C SER A 181 -24.18 -23.92 -14.07
N TYR A 182 -24.39 -22.61 -13.89
CA TYR A 182 -23.81 -21.84 -12.82
C TYR A 182 -24.86 -21.03 -12.08
N VAL A 183 -24.65 -20.82 -10.78
CA VAL A 183 -25.46 -19.97 -9.92
C VAL A 183 -24.57 -18.87 -9.37
N LEU A 184 -24.86 -17.62 -9.71
CA LEU A 184 -24.28 -16.45 -9.05
C LEU A 184 -25.24 -16.01 -7.94
N SER A 185 -24.74 -15.89 -6.72
CA SER A 185 -25.57 -15.57 -5.56
C SER A 185 -24.89 -14.58 -4.61
N TRP A 186 -25.69 -13.83 -3.86
CA TRP A 186 -25.22 -12.77 -2.95
C TRP A 186 -26.32 -12.39 -1.94
N TRP A 187 -25.96 -11.61 -0.93
CA TRP A 187 -26.90 -10.88 -0.09
C TRP A 187 -26.84 -9.40 -0.41
N ASP A 188 -27.99 -8.73 -0.35
CA ASP A 188 -28.09 -7.29 -0.54
C ASP A 188 -28.67 -6.59 0.69
N GLN A 189 -28.35 -5.30 0.81
CA GLN A 189 -28.93 -4.42 1.81
C GLN A 189 -28.92 -2.97 1.31
N GLY A 190 -30.04 -2.29 1.42
CA GLY A 190 -30.20 -0.90 1.02
C GLY A 190 -29.43 0.06 1.92
N ARG A 191 -28.79 1.03 1.29
CA ARG A 191 -28.13 2.16 1.93
C ARG A 191 -28.52 3.46 1.25
N ASP A 192 -28.35 4.55 1.96
CA ASP A 192 -28.34 5.88 1.35
C ASP A 192 -26.92 6.23 0.86
N PRO A 193 -26.70 7.37 0.18
CA PRO A 193 -25.38 7.79 -0.28
C PRO A 193 -24.35 8.07 0.83
N ASN A 194 -24.75 8.13 2.10
CA ASN A 194 -23.86 8.32 3.25
C ASN A 194 -23.50 7.00 3.94
N GLY A 195 -24.12 5.89 3.53
CA GLY A 195 -23.93 4.58 4.16
C GLY A 195 -24.88 4.31 5.33
N ASP A 196 -25.88 5.16 5.54
CA ASP A 196 -26.94 4.98 6.53
C ASP A 196 -28.13 4.20 5.96
N TYR A 197 -29.07 3.82 6.83
CA TYR A 197 -30.32 3.21 6.40
C TYR A 197 -31.18 4.24 5.65
N PRO A 198 -31.65 3.91 4.43
CA PRO A 198 -32.42 4.85 3.63
C PRO A 198 -33.80 5.06 4.24
N THR A 199 -34.28 6.30 4.20
CA THR A 199 -35.62 6.70 4.67
C THR A 199 -36.70 6.54 3.61
N GLY A 200 -36.30 6.35 2.35
CA GLY A 200 -37.16 6.13 1.19
C GLY A 200 -36.86 4.82 0.47
N ALA A 201 -37.60 4.57 -0.62
CA ALA A 201 -37.33 3.43 -1.49
C ALA A 201 -35.97 3.64 -2.21
N PRO A 202 -34.99 2.73 -2.05
CA PRO A 202 -33.71 2.86 -2.74
C PRO A 202 -33.88 2.57 -4.24
N ALA A 203 -33.00 3.13 -5.06
CA ALA A 203 -32.97 2.80 -6.48
C ALA A 203 -32.62 1.32 -6.72
N ASP A 204 -33.15 0.75 -7.80
CA ASP A 204 -32.80 -0.60 -8.24
C ASP A 204 -31.30 -0.71 -8.54
N TYR A 205 -30.63 -1.71 -7.96
CA TYR A 205 -29.27 -2.08 -8.32
C TYR A 205 -29.30 -3.18 -9.37
N ARG A 206 -28.15 -3.43 -10.03
CA ARG A 206 -28.05 -4.43 -11.09
C ARG A 206 -26.92 -5.42 -10.88
N VAL A 207 -27.15 -6.64 -11.33
CA VAL A 207 -26.14 -7.70 -11.45
C VAL A 207 -26.26 -8.33 -12.82
N SER A 208 -25.15 -8.56 -13.50
CA SER A 208 -25.17 -9.22 -14.81
C SER A 208 -23.99 -10.16 -15.00
N VAL A 209 -24.19 -11.14 -15.88
CA VAL A 209 -23.13 -12.02 -16.38
C VAL A 209 -23.05 -11.83 -17.88
N ILE A 210 -21.86 -11.48 -18.36
CA ILE A 210 -21.54 -11.24 -19.76
C ILE A 210 -20.69 -12.41 -20.26
N ASP A 211 -21.05 -12.95 -21.42
CA ASP A 211 -20.34 -14.07 -22.06
C ASP A 211 -19.09 -13.62 -22.83
N PRO A 212 -18.28 -14.55 -23.36
CA PRO A 212 -17.06 -14.22 -24.11
C PRO A 212 -17.28 -13.38 -25.38
N ASN A 213 -18.52 -13.27 -25.86
CA ASN A 213 -18.89 -12.47 -27.03
C ASN A 213 -19.44 -11.09 -26.63
N GLY A 214 -19.36 -10.72 -25.35
CA GLY A 214 -19.92 -9.47 -24.84
C GLY A 214 -21.44 -9.49 -24.69
N LYS A 215 -22.10 -10.65 -24.77
CA LYS A 215 -23.56 -10.76 -24.63
C LYS A 215 -23.94 -11.03 -23.18
N GLN A 216 -24.90 -10.28 -22.66
CA GLN A 216 -25.50 -10.56 -21.36
C GLN A 216 -26.29 -11.88 -21.39
N VAL A 217 -25.85 -12.86 -20.59
CA VAL A 217 -26.48 -14.19 -20.47
C VAL A 217 -27.34 -14.36 -19.23
N ALA A 218 -27.09 -13.55 -18.20
CA ALA A 218 -27.98 -13.44 -17.05
C ALA A 218 -27.99 -12.01 -16.49
N TYR A 219 -29.12 -11.65 -15.86
CA TYR A 219 -29.38 -10.31 -15.39
C TYR A 219 -30.32 -10.30 -14.20
N PHE A 220 -30.04 -9.43 -13.25
CA PHE A 220 -30.90 -9.07 -12.14
C PHE A 220 -30.99 -7.55 -12.05
N SER A 221 -32.21 -7.07 -11.79
CA SER A 221 -32.48 -5.69 -11.38
C SER A 221 -33.55 -5.73 -10.30
N GLY A 222 -33.33 -5.01 -9.21
CA GLY A 222 -34.35 -4.88 -8.18
C GLY A 222 -33.91 -3.98 -7.03
N THR A 223 -34.89 -3.58 -6.24
CA THR A 223 -34.68 -2.73 -5.06
C THR A 223 -33.87 -3.50 -4.00
N PRO A 224 -32.79 -2.91 -3.46
CA PRO A 224 -32.08 -3.43 -2.30
C PRO A 224 -33.03 -3.68 -1.11
N PHE A 225 -32.73 -4.70 -0.31
CA PHE A 225 -33.51 -5.02 0.88
C PHE A 225 -33.39 -3.93 1.95
N LEU A 226 -34.53 -3.45 2.43
CA LEU A 226 -34.60 -2.52 3.55
C LEU A 226 -34.60 -3.29 4.86
N SER A 227 -33.57 -3.10 5.67
CA SER A 227 -33.50 -3.69 7.02
C SER A 227 -34.74 -3.34 7.83
N THR A 228 -35.32 -4.35 8.48
CA THR A 228 -36.49 -4.19 9.34
C THR A 228 -36.18 -4.37 10.82
N GLY A 229 -34.91 -4.61 11.20
CA GLY A 229 -34.56 -4.94 12.58
C GLY A 229 -33.07 -4.77 12.93
N PRO A 230 -32.72 -4.90 14.21
CA PRO A 230 -31.37 -4.66 14.71
C PRO A 230 -30.40 -5.83 14.53
N THR A 231 -30.88 -7.06 14.25
CA THR A 231 -29.98 -8.22 14.11
C THR A 231 -29.44 -8.35 12.68
N ALA A 232 -28.25 -8.94 12.52
CA ALA A 232 -27.67 -9.18 11.19
C ALA A 232 -28.62 -9.96 10.26
N LYS A 233 -29.37 -10.94 10.79
CA LYS A 233 -30.36 -11.71 10.01
C LYS A 233 -31.53 -10.83 9.52
N GLU A 234 -31.92 -9.82 10.29
CA GLU A 234 -32.97 -8.86 9.92
C GLU A 234 -32.45 -7.70 9.06
N GLN A 235 -31.12 -7.59 8.94
CA GLN A 235 -30.44 -6.54 8.22
C GLN A 235 -30.22 -6.88 6.74
N TRP A 236 -30.09 -8.16 6.39
CA TRP A 236 -29.78 -8.61 5.03
C TRP A 236 -31.00 -9.23 4.34
N SER A 237 -31.02 -9.16 3.01
CA SER A 237 -32.01 -9.85 2.19
C SER A 237 -32.01 -11.36 2.41
N GLU A 238 -33.04 -12.05 1.92
CA GLU A 238 -32.84 -13.46 1.55
C GLU A 238 -31.77 -13.56 0.46
N ARG A 239 -31.08 -14.70 0.36
CA ARG A 239 -29.98 -14.86 -0.59
C ARG A 239 -30.50 -14.72 -2.03
N ARG A 240 -30.08 -13.65 -2.70
CA ARG A 240 -30.37 -13.39 -4.11
C ARG A 240 -29.53 -14.31 -4.98
N HIS A 241 -30.04 -14.65 -6.16
CA HIS A 241 -29.26 -15.38 -7.15
C HIS A 241 -29.79 -15.17 -8.57
N ILE A 242 -28.92 -15.44 -9.53
CA ILE A 242 -29.26 -15.67 -10.94
C ILE A 242 -28.58 -16.95 -11.41
N GLU A 243 -29.30 -17.70 -12.23
CA GLU A 243 -28.81 -18.92 -12.87
C GLU A 243 -28.45 -18.64 -14.33
N PHE A 244 -27.42 -19.30 -14.84
CA PHE A 244 -27.08 -19.25 -16.26
C PHE A 244 -26.32 -20.50 -16.72
N ASP A 245 -26.50 -20.85 -17.99
CA ASP A 245 -25.71 -21.88 -18.64
C ASP A 245 -24.54 -21.25 -19.41
N ALA A 246 -23.32 -21.77 -19.20
CA ALA A 246 -22.18 -21.38 -20.00
C ALA A 246 -22.27 -22.02 -21.39
N GLY A 247 -22.85 -21.31 -22.36
CA GLY A 247 -23.01 -21.80 -23.73
C GLY A 247 -21.70 -22.03 -24.50
N ALA A 248 -20.60 -21.38 -24.09
CA ALA A 248 -19.28 -21.52 -24.68
C ALA A 248 -18.20 -21.53 -23.60
N SER A 249 -17.06 -22.18 -23.87
CA SER A 249 -15.90 -22.05 -23.00
C SER A 249 -15.23 -20.71 -23.29
N GLY A 250 -14.85 -19.97 -22.27
CA GLY A 250 -14.18 -18.68 -22.46
C GLY A 250 -14.27 -17.78 -21.23
N GLU A 251 -13.88 -16.53 -21.41
CA GLU A 251 -13.94 -15.50 -20.37
C GLU A 251 -15.36 -14.96 -20.22
N TYR A 252 -15.95 -15.16 -19.04
CA TYR A 252 -17.19 -14.54 -18.62
C TYR A 252 -16.87 -13.41 -17.66
N THR A 253 -17.69 -12.36 -17.67
CA THR A 253 -17.53 -11.21 -16.78
C THR A 253 -18.75 -11.10 -15.88
N VAL A 254 -18.53 -11.18 -14.57
CA VAL A 254 -19.54 -10.90 -13.54
C VAL A 254 -19.49 -9.42 -13.20
N VAL A 255 -20.64 -8.76 -13.18
CA VAL A 255 -20.75 -7.30 -13.10
C VAL A 255 -21.78 -6.91 -12.04
N PHE A 256 -21.41 -5.99 -11.15
CA PHE A 256 -22.31 -5.34 -10.20
C PHE A 256 -22.35 -3.82 -10.46
N GLY A 257 -23.51 -3.21 -10.33
CA GLY A 257 -23.68 -1.76 -10.36
C GLY A 257 -24.66 -1.30 -9.29
N ALA A 258 -24.39 -0.15 -8.66
CA ALA A 258 -25.23 0.41 -7.61
C ALA A 258 -26.61 0.83 -8.13
N SER A 259 -26.73 1.11 -9.43
CA SER A 259 -27.99 1.47 -10.10
C SER A 259 -28.09 0.99 -11.55
N GLY A 260 -29.31 1.03 -12.10
CA GLY A 260 -29.57 0.88 -13.53
C GLY A 260 -29.16 2.09 -14.40
N ASP A 261 -29.08 1.89 -15.72
CA ASP A 261 -28.80 2.97 -16.66
C ASP A 261 -29.93 4.00 -16.68
N GLY A 262 -29.59 5.25 -16.37
CA GLY A 262 -30.56 6.35 -16.29
C GLY A 262 -31.40 6.39 -15.01
N ALA A 263 -31.18 5.47 -14.06
CA ALA A 263 -31.84 5.51 -12.76
C ALA A 263 -31.29 6.66 -11.88
N GLU A 264 -31.94 6.91 -10.74
CA GLU A 264 -31.41 7.79 -9.68
C GLU A 264 -30.09 7.24 -9.09
N LEU A 265 -29.44 8.00 -8.21
CA LEU A 265 -28.22 7.55 -7.53
C LEU A 265 -28.54 6.31 -6.68
N GLY A 266 -27.91 5.20 -7.02
CA GLY A 266 -28.08 3.95 -6.28
C GLY A 266 -27.10 3.83 -5.13
N SER A 267 -27.49 3.10 -4.09
CA SER A 267 -26.63 2.76 -2.96
C SER A 267 -27.07 1.43 -2.36
N VAL A 268 -26.14 0.46 -2.37
CA VAL A 268 -26.39 -0.92 -1.96
C VAL A 268 -25.13 -1.52 -1.35
N LEU A 269 -25.32 -2.27 -0.27
CA LEU A 269 -24.30 -3.18 0.24
C LEU A 269 -24.49 -4.55 -0.40
N ILE A 270 -23.40 -5.12 -0.89
CA ILE A 270 -23.34 -6.47 -1.44
C ILE A 270 -22.42 -7.29 -0.54
N ALA A 271 -22.91 -8.43 -0.07
CA ALA A 271 -22.13 -9.33 0.78
C ALA A 271 -22.02 -10.73 0.21
N ASN A 272 -20.87 -11.36 0.47
CA ASN A 272 -20.63 -12.79 0.28
C ASN A 272 -21.06 -13.28 -1.11
N VAL A 273 -20.56 -12.62 -2.16
CA VAL A 273 -20.84 -13.02 -3.54
C VAL A 273 -20.25 -14.41 -3.77
N GLN A 274 -20.94 -15.27 -4.50
CA GLN A 274 -20.47 -16.62 -4.78
C GLN A 274 -21.00 -17.09 -6.11
N LEU A 275 -20.08 -17.58 -6.94
CA LEU A 275 -20.37 -18.29 -8.15
C LEU A 275 -20.09 -19.77 -7.94
N GLU A 276 -21.08 -20.60 -8.25
CA GLU A 276 -21.03 -22.05 -8.05
C GLU A 276 -21.37 -22.74 -9.37
N GLN A 277 -20.65 -23.82 -9.69
CA GLN A 277 -21.11 -24.75 -10.72
C GLN A 277 -22.14 -25.69 -10.09
N THR A 278 -23.33 -25.78 -10.65
CA THR A 278 -24.44 -26.55 -10.08
C THR A 278 -25.15 -27.39 -11.15
N ALA A 279 -26.06 -28.27 -10.73
CA ALA A 279 -27.03 -28.86 -11.65
C ALA A 279 -28.09 -27.79 -12.00
N PRO A 280 -28.63 -27.77 -13.24
CA PRO A 280 -29.66 -26.81 -13.64
C PRO A 280 -30.84 -26.76 -12.65
N GLY A 281 -31.26 -25.55 -12.25
CA GLY A 281 -32.35 -25.33 -11.29
C GLY A 281 -32.02 -25.63 -9.83
N SER A 282 -30.75 -25.87 -9.49
CA SER A 282 -30.34 -26.03 -8.09
C SER A 282 -30.30 -24.66 -7.39
N PRO A 283 -30.90 -24.51 -6.19
CA PRO A 283 -30.78 -23.27 -5.44
C PRO A 283 -29.30 -23.01 -5.06
N PRO A 284 -28.93 -21.75 -4.77
CA PRO A 284 -27.58 -21.45 -4.27
C PRO A 284 -27.31 -22.22 -2.98
N GLY A 285 -26.07 -22.67 -2.81
CA GLY A 285 -25.61 -23.33 -1.58
C GLY A 285 -25.60 -22.36 -0.39
N PRO A 286 -25.07 -22.73 0.79
CA PRO A 286 -24.65 -21.76 1.81
C PRO A 286 -23.43 -20.96 1.33
N TYR A 287 -23.00 -19.92 2.05
CA TYR A 287 -21.74 -19.25 1.71
C TYR A 287 -20.59 -19.98 2.36
N PHE A 288 -19.79 -20.68 1.55
CA PHE A 288 -18.70 -21.52 2.02
C PHE A 288 -17.59 -21.64 0.99
N ASN A 289 -16.45 -22.18 1.43
CA ASN A 289 -15.41 -22.61 0.51
C ASN A 289 -15.95 -23.77 -0.33
N THR A 290 -16.25 -23.50 -1.59
CA THR A 290 -16.87 -24.47 -2.53
C THR A 290 -15.95 -25.64 -2.88
N GLY A 291 -14.65 -25.57 -2.54
CA GLY A 291 -13.65 -26.54 -3.01
C GLY A 291 -13.48 -26.57 -4.54
N SER A 292 -14.18 -25.69 -5.28
CA SER A 292 -13.92 -25.41 -6.70
C SER A 292 -12.68 -24.53 -6.75
N THR A 293 -11.53 -25.17 -6.57
CA THR A 293 -10.25 -24.52 -6.34
C THR A 293 -9.73 -23.93 -7.64
N ARG A 294 -9.80 -22.61 -7.76
CA ARG A 294 -8.80 -21.90 -8.55
C ARG A 294 -7.61 -21.65 -7.63
N LEU A 295 -6.43 -22.08 -8.07
CA LEU A 295 -5.18 -21.61 -7.48
C LEU A 295 -5.10 -20.12 -7.79
N VAL A 296 -5.31 -19.30 -6.77
CA VAL A 296 -5.10 -17.86 -6.81
C VAL A 296 -3.67 -17.62 -6.48
N VAL A 297 -3.02 -16.83 -7.30
CA VAL A 297 -1.79 -16.20 -6.88
C VAL A 297 -2.20 -15.05 -5.96
N SER A 298 -2.08 -15.25 -4.65
CA SER A 298 -2.42 -14.28 -3.61
C SER A 298 -1.18 -13.56 -3.11
N SER A 299 -1.33 -12.28 -2.80
CA SER A 299 -0.36 -11.52 -2.02
C SER A 299 -0.43 -11.85 -0.51
N ALA A 300 -1.54 -12.44 -0.05
CA ALA A 300 -1.78 -12.85 1.33
C ALA A 300 -1.41 -14.31 1.55
N CYS A 301 -0.12 -14.61 1.42
CA CYS A 301 0.42 -15.92 1.77
C CYS A 301 0.23 -16.16 3.27
N GLY A 302 -0.06 -17.41 3.65
CA GLY A 302 -0.08 -17.80 5.05
C GLY A 302 1.20 -17.36 5.77
N GLU A 303 1.13 -17.20 7.09
CA GLU A 303 2.27 -16.75 7.91
C GLU A 303 3.53 -17.53 7.51
N LEU A 304 4.55 -16.80 7.03
CA LEU A 304 5.81 -17.41 6.66
C LEU A 304 6.42 -18.05 7.90
N SER A 305 6.97 -19.25 7.78
CA SER A 305 7.68 -19.88 8.88
C SER A 305 9.10 -19.31 9.03
N ALA A 306 9.74 -19.58 10.17
CA ALA A 306 11.18 -19.29 10.33
C ALA A 306 12.04 -19.90 9.22
N ALA A 307 11.69 -21.11 8.77
CA ALA A 307 12.39 -21.79 7.68
C ALA A 307 12.23 -21.06 6.33
N ASP A 308 11.09 -20.40 6.10
CA ASP A 308 10.86 -19.61 4.89
C ASP A 308 11.71 -18.33 4.91
N VAL A 309 11.83 -17.67 6.07
CA VAL A 309 12.75 -16.53 6.24
C VAL A 309 14.19 -16.95 5.96
N GLN A 310 14.65 -18.06 6.56
CA GLN A 310 16.00 -18.57 6.33
C GLN A 310 16.26 -18.92 4.86
N LYS A 311 15.28 -19.54 4.19
CA LYS A 311 15.36 -19.91 2.77
C LYS A 311 15.37 -18.70 1.82
N ALA A 312 14.87 -17.55 2.27
CA ALA A 312 14.95 -16.31 1.50
C ALA A 312 16.40 -15.81 1.34
N PHE A 313 17.34 -16.29 2.14
CA PHE A 313 18.76 -15.94 2.02
C PHE A 313 19.56 -17.01 1.28
N PHE A 314 20.57 -16.58 0.53
CA PHE A 314 21.62 -17.44 0.01
C PHE A 314 22.93 -17.17 0.73
N TYR A 315 23.73 -18.22 0.90
CA TYR A 315 25.07 -18.14 1.49
C TYR A 315 26.13 -17.92 0.41
N ASN A 316 27.03 -16.96 0.62
CA ASN A 316 28.13 -16.67 -0.29
C ASN A 316 29.36 -16.14 0.46
N CYS A 317 30.52 -16.14 -0.19
CA CYS A 317 31.74 -15.54 0.36
C CYS A 317 32.36 -14.55 -0.62
N ASP A 318 32.86 -13.44 -0.10
CA ASP A 318 33.53 -12.42 -0.90
C ASP A 318 34.96 -12.84 -1.30
N LYS A 319 35.66 -11.96 -2.03
CA LYS A 319 37.05 -12.20 -2.46
C LYS A 319 38.04 -12.29 -1.29
N ASN A 320 37.70 -11.71 -0.14
CA ASN A 320 38.50 -11.75 1.09
C ASN A 320 38.20 -13.00 1.94
N LYS A 321 37.34 -13.91 1.43
CA LYS A 321 36.85 -15.10 2.15
C LYS A 321 36.01 -14.76 3.38
N GLN A 322 35.43 -13.57 3.43
CA GLN A 322 34.41 -13.22 4.41
C GLN A 322 33.06 -13.71 3.87
N CYS A 323 32.44 -14.62 4.60
CA CYS A 323 31.18 -15.22 4.21
C CYS A 323 29.99 -14.45 4.78
N PHE A 324 28.84 -14.57 4.12
CA PHE A 324 27.62 -13.86 4.49
C PHE A 324 26.37 -14.57 3.96
N TYR A 325 25.25 -14.25 4.58
CA TYR A 325 23.90 -14.57 4.12
C TYR A 325 23.29 -13.30 3.52
N GLU A 326 22.88 -13.33 2.26
CA GLU A 326 22.26 -12.20 1.57
C GLU A 326 20.86 -12.59 1.08
N LEU A 327 19.91 -11.65 1.15
CA LEU A 327 18.57 -11.87 0.62
C LEU A 327 18.63 -12.17 -0.89
N SER A 328 17.93 -13.21 -1.30
CA SER A 328 17.87 -13.66 -2.70
C SER A 328 17.19 -12.65 -3.63
N ALA A 329 16.27 -11.85 -3.08
CA ALA A 329 15.64 -10.72 -3.73
C ALA A 329 15.75 -9.49 -2.82
N PRO A 330 15.99 -8.28 -3.36
CA PRO A 330 16.00 -7.09 -2.54
C PRO A 330 14.60 -6.78 -2.01
N ILE A 331 14.52 -6.17 -0.84
CA ILE A 331 13.28 -5.63 -0.28
C ILE A 331 12.92 -4.38 -1.09
N VAL A 332 11.66 -4.23 -1.47
CA VAL A 332 11.18 -3.00 -2.10
C VAL A 332 10.23 -2.31 -1.12
N ILE A 333 10.53 -1.06 -0.78
CA ILE A 333 9.60 -0.19 -0.08
C ILE A 333 9.03 0.78 -1.11
N ASP A 334 7.71 0.79 -1.21
CA ASP A 334 6.96 1.73 -2.03
C ASP A 334 5.84 2.35 -1.18
N THR A 335 6.01 3.64 -0.89
CA THR A 335 5.09 4.42 -0.08
C THR A 335 3.92 5.00 -0.87
N SER A 336 3.96 4.99 -2.21
CA SER A 336 2.88 5.52 -3.06
C SER A 336 1.56 4.75 -2.91
N HIS A 337 1.64 3.49 -2.48
CA HIS A 337 0.50 2.61 -2.27
C HIS A 337 -0.02 2.59 -0.82
N LEU A 338 0.53 3.41 0.09
CA LEU A 338 0.07 3.50 1.48
C LEU A 338 -1.37 4.03 1.57
N GLU A 339 -1.68 5.10 0.85
CA GLU A 339 -3.00 5.76 0.91
C GLU A 339 -4.14 4.88 0.43
N ALA A 340 -3.89 4.09 -0.60
CA ALA A 340 -4.89 3.18 -1.16
C ALA A 340 -5.12 1.94 -0.27
N GLY A 341 -4.38 1.80 0.84
CA GLY A 341 -4.41 0.59 1.68
C GLY A 341 -3.88 -0.66 0.97
N LEU A 342 -3.21 -0.49 -0.18
CA LEU A 342 -2.70 -1.58 -1.01
C LEU A 342 -1.32 -2.04 -0.54
N SER A 343 -0.58 -1.17 0.13
CA SER A 343 0.71 -1.53 0.74
C SER A 343 0.51 -2.32 2.03
N LYS A 344 1.25 -3.42 2.22
CA LYS A 344 1.34 -4.14 3.50
C LYS A 344 1.94 -3.29 4.62
N LEU A 345 2.60 -2.19 4.27
CA LEU A 345 3.09 -1.21 5.22
C LEU A 345 1.97 -0.28 5.73
N SER A 346 0.74 -0.41 5.22
CA SER A 346 -0.43 0.28 5.76
C SER A 346 -0.66 -0.12 7.22
N GLY A 347 -0.72 0.87 8.10
CA GLY A 347 -0.76 0.67 9.56
C GLY A 347 0.60 0.42 10.21
N LYS A 348 1.69 0.29 9.44
CA LYS A 348 3.08 0.29 9.93
C LYS A 348 3.75 1.64 9.74
N LEU A 349 3.46 2.29 8.62
CA LEU A 349 3.81 3.67 8.33
C LEU A 349 2.57 4.55 8.46
N ALA A 350 2.76 5.81 8.82
CA ALA A 350 1.70 6.78 9.00
C ALA A 350 1.05 7.13 7.64
N ALA A 351 -0.01 6.41 7.27
CA ALA A 351 -0.85 6.75 6.11
C ALA A 351 -1.47 8.15 6.26
N GLY A 352 -1.89 8.74 5.15
CA GLY A 352 -2.29 10.15 4.99
C GLY A 352 -1.12 11.12 4.75
N ASN A 353 0.11 10.61 4.65
CA ASN A 353 1.33 11.43 4.63
C ASN A 353 2.19 11.12 3.39
N PHE A 354 3.15 11.99 3.11
CA PHE A 354 3.99 11.90 1.93
C PHE A 354 5.45 12.25 2.24
N ASN A 355 6.34 12.00 1.27
CA ASN A 355 7.76 12.31 1.34
C ASN A 355 8.45 11.68 2.57
N PHE A 356 8.14 10.41 2.81
CA PHE A 356 8.72 9.61 3.88
C PHE A 356 10.23 9.52 3.72
N ARG A 357 10.98 9.86 4.78
CA ARG A 357 12.45 9.90 4.75
C ARG A 357 13.07 9.35 6.02
N HIS A 358 14.22 8.69 5.87
CA HIS A 358 14.97 8.11 6.99
C HIS A 358 15.46 9.19 7.97
N ILE A 359 15.41 8.89 9.27
CA ILE A 359 16.15 9.60 10.33
C ILE A 359 17.31 8.72 10.82
N THR A 360 16.96 7.51 11.25
CA THR A 360 17.88 6.44 11.65
C THR A 360 17.25 5.07 11.34
N LEU A 361 18.11 4.08 11.18
CA LEU A 361 17.75 2.68 11.01
C LEU A 361 18.43 1.85 12.10
N SER A 362 17.74 0.84 12.62
CA SER A 362 18.37 -0.26 13.37
C SER A 362 17.87 -1.60 12.85
N VAL A 363 18.66 -2.66 13.06
CA VAL A 363 18.29 -4.03 12.70
C VAL A 363 18.29 -4.90 13.96
N ASN A 364 17.26 -5.72 14.12
CA ASN A 364 17.16 -6.73 15.17
C ASN A 364 16.94 -8.11 14.54
N LEU A 365 17.81 -9.06 14.86
CA LEU A 365 17.75 -10.45 14.45
C LEU A 365 17.00 -11.22 15.53
N VAL A 366 15.85 -11.76 15.16
CA VAL A 366 14.92 -12.39 16.09
C VAL A 366 15.09 -13.91 16.04
N GLY A 367 15.08 -14.54 17.21
CA GLY A 367 15.16 -15.99 17.39
C GLY A 367 15.86 -16.36 18.68
N THR A 368 15.70 -17.61 19.13
CA THR A 368 16.31 -18.08 20.39
C THR A 368 17.68 -18.70 20.11
N GLY A 369 18.76 -18.12 20.66
CA GLY A 369 20.13 -18.62 20.44
C GLY A 369 20.71 -18.28 19.08
N VAL A 370 20.25 -17.20 18.43
CA VAL A 370 20.83 -16.69 17.17
C VAL A 370 22.32 -16.34 17.35
N TYR A 371 22.69 -15.89 18.54
CA TYR A 371 24.07 -15.61 18.93
C TYR A 371 24.56 -16.63 19.98
N ASP A 372 25.60 -17.40 19.67
CA ASP A 372 26.15 -18.41 20.57
C ASP A 372 27.09 -17.77 21.62
N CYS A 373 26.54 -17.49 22.80
CA CYS A 373 27.32 -17.01 23.94
C CYS A 373 28.27 -18.05 24.54
N ALA A 374 28.10 -19.35 24.28
CA ALA A 374 29.07 -20.35 24.72
C ALA A 374 30.36 -20.24 23.88
N ALA A 375 30.22 -19.92 22.60
CA ALA A 375 31.35 -19.65 21.71
C ALA A 375 32.02 -18.28 21.96
N ASN A 376 31.28 -17.28 22.48
CA ASN A 376 31.83 -15.99 22.90
C ASN A 376 31.46 -15.61 24.35
N PRO A 377 32.18 -16.14 25.36
CA PRO A 377 31.77 -16.07 26.77
C PRO A 377 32.08 -14.73 27.45
N THR A 378 32.00 -13.60 26.74
CA THR A 378 32.15 -12.29 27.38
C THR A 378 30.91 -11.94 28.21
N GLN A 379 31.10 -11.20 29.31
CA GLN A 379 29.98 -10.70 30.12
C GLN A 379 29.00 -9.83 29.31
N SER A 380 29.48 -9.22 28.23
CA SER A 380 28.67 -8.44 27.30
C SER A 380 27.79 -9.28 26.38
N CYS A 381 28.01 -10.59 26.27
CA CYS A 381 27.25 -11.45 25.35
C CYS A 381 25.76 -11.47 25.70
N TYR A 382 25.43 -11.70 26.97
CA TYR A 382 24.05 -11.76 27.45
C TYR A 382 23.35 -10.39 27.52
N ALA A 383 24.12 -9.30 27.46
CA ALA A 383 23.57 -7.94 27.54
C ALA A 383 23.38 -7.32 26.15
N ASN A 384 24.36 -7.50 25.26
CA ASN A 384 24.53 -6.73 24.02
C ASN A 384 25.02 -7.63 22.88
N ALA A 385 24.39 -8.80 22.70
CA ALA A 385 24.69 -9.65 21.54
C ALA A 385 24.43 -8.88 20.25
N VAL A 386 25.47 -8.73 19.43
CA VAL A 386 25.40 -8.04 18.14
C VAL A 386 26.08 -8.85 17.05
N LEU A 387 25.50 -8.82 15.87
CA LEU A 387 26.05 -9.43 14.66
C LEU A 387 26.26 -8.36 13.60
N ASP A 388 27.23 -8.58 12.72
CA ASP A 388 27.55 -7.63 11.67
C ASP A 388 26.55 -7.78 10.50
N TYR A 389 26.04 -6.65 10.00
CA TYR A 389 25.21 -6.61 8.80
C TYR A 389 25.71 -5.57 7.82
N SER A 390 25.25 -5.66 6.58
CA SER A 390 25.32 -4.58 5.61
C SER A 390 23.99 -4.42 4.92
N LEU A 391 23.69 -3.20 4.56
CA LEU A 391 22.45 -2.84 3.88
C LEU A 391 22.81 -1.84 2.81
N ASP A 392 22.42 -2.11 1.58
CA ASP A 392 22.48 -1.15 0.47
C ASP A 392 21.07 -0.64 0.19
N HIS A 393 20.93 0.65 -0.09
CA HIS A 393 19.68 1.30 -0.46
C HIS A 393 19.84 2.03 -1.78
N ASP A 394 19.12 1.56 -2.80
CA ASP A 394 19.03 2.21 -4.10
C ASP A 394 17.67 2.92 -4.24
N ALA A 395 17.71 4.24 -4.25
CA ALA A 395 16.53 5.11 -4.37
C ALA A 395 16.50 5.75 -5.76
N PHE A 396 16.38 4.90 -6.78
CA PHE A 396 16.14 5.30 -8.15
C PHE A 396 14.66 5.58 -8.35
N GLN A 397 14.33 6.69 -9.02
CA GLN A 397 12.96 7.10 -9.31
C GLN A 397 12.04 7.23 -8.08
N ALA A 398 12.57 7.73 -6.96
CA ALA A 398 11.76 8.01 -5.79
C ALA A 398 10.82 9.21 -6.06
N GLY A 399 9.52 9.01 -5.84
CA GLY A 399 8.51 10.06 -5.97
C GLY A 399 8.57 11.02 -4.79
N VAL A 400 8.56 12.31 -5.08
CA VAL A 400 8.42 13.39 -4.10
C VAL A 400 7.17 14.16 -4.47
N VAL A 401 6.20 14.16 -3.58
CA VAL A 401 4.94 14.89 -3.74
C VAL A 401 5.20 16.37 -3.47
N GLY A 402 4.94 17.21 -4.48
CA GLY A 402 4.98 18.67 -4.37
C GLY A 402 3.77 19.22 -3.62
N TRP A 403 3.78 20.54 -3.38
CA TRP A 403 2.65 21.24 -2.76
C TRP A 403 1.38 21.24 -3.63
N ASP A 404 1.55 21.10 -4.94
CA ASP A 404 0.49 20.99 -5.95
C ASP A 404 -0.09 19.57 -6.03
N ASN A 405 0.35 18.66 -5.15
CA ASN A 405 0.11 17.22 -5.18
C ASN A 405 0.65 16.52 -6.44
N GLU A 406 1.47 17.19 -7.25
CA GLU A 406 2.14 16.54 -8.36
C GLU A 406 3.34 15.74 -7.85
N VAL A 407 3.51 14.53 -8.39
CA VAL A 407 4.63 13.67 -8.04
C VAL A 407 5.80 13.97 -8.97
N GLN A 408 6.89 14.48 -8.40
CA GLN A 408 8.16 14.63 -9.11
C GLN A 408 9.10 13.49 -8.77
N VAL A 409 9.67 12.87 -9.79
CA VAL A 409 10.52 11.69 -9.64
C VAL A 409 11.98 12.10 -9.60
N PHE A 410 12.69 11.69 -8.54
CA PHE A 410 14.11 12.01 -8.34
C PHE A 410 14.95 10.74 -8.25
N ASN A 411 16.22 10.85 -8.68
CA ASN A 411 17.21 9.79 -8.50
C ASN A 411 18.17 10.18 -7.38
N PHE A 412 18.08 9.51 -6.24
CA PHE A 412 18.96 9.73 -5.09
C PHE A 412 20.21 8.83 -5.11
N GLY A 413 20.38 8.01 -6.16
CA GLY A 413 21.44 7.04 -6.31
C GLY A 413 21.43 5.95 -5.24
N SER A 414 22.58 5.31 -5.05
CA SER A 414 22.78 4.27 -4.03
C SER A 414 23.49 4.82 -2.78
N ALA A 415 23.08 4.35 -1.61
CA ALA A 415 23.82 4.51 -0.35
C ALA A 415 24.02 3.13 0.31
N ALA A 416 24.99 3.02 1.21
CA ALA A 416 25.30 1.77 1.88
C ALA A 416 25.67 1.97 3.36
N ILE A 417 25.19 1.07 4.19
CA ILE A 417 25.63 0.84 5.57
C ILE A 417 26.49 -0.42 5.55
N ASN A 418 27.78 -0.29 5.86
CA ASN A 418 28.74 -1.40 5.81
C ASN A 418 29.14 -1.83 7.23
N HIS A 419 29.15 -3.14 7.49
CA HIS A 419 29.54 -3.76 8.78
C HIS A 419 28.94 -3.06 10.02
N ALA A 420 27.63 -2.83 9.97
CA ALA A 420 26.86 -2.28 11.09
C ALA A 420 26.50 -3.35 12.10
N LYS A 421 26.09 -2.94 13.31
CA LYS A 421 25.71 -3.85 14.39
C LYS A 421 24.20 -4.08 14.38
N ALA A 422 23.77 -5.30 14.12
CA ALA A 422 22.40 -5.75 14.33
C ALA A 422 22.28 -6.33 15.74
N LEU A 423 21.20 -6.02 16.45
CA LEU A 423 20.89 -6.64 17.74
C LEU A 423 20.54 -8.12 17.53
N ALA A 424 20.91 -8.98 18.47
CA ALA A 424 20.46 -10.36 18.55
C ALA A 424 19.86 -10.61 19.94
N ALA A 425 18.84 -9.81 20.30
CA ALA A 425 18.31 -9.72 21.66
C ALA A 425 17.32 -10.83 22.05
N GLU A 426 17.15 -11.84 21.19
CA GLU A 426 16.23 -12.99 21.37
C GLU A 426 14.77 -12.60 21.64
N ARG A 427 14.36 -11.39 21.24
CA ARG A 427 12.99 -10.91 21.38
C ARG A 427 12.60 -9.99 20.23
N TYR A 428 11.29 -9.87 20.02
CA TYR A 428 10.72 -8.91 19.09
C TYR A 428 10.70 -7.51 19.73
N ILE A 429 11.10 -6.50 18.95
CA ILE A 429 10.84 -5.09 19.25
C ILE A 429 9.40 -4.78 18.82
N THR A 430 8.65 -4.09 19.67
CA THR A 430 7.24 -3.73 19.41
C THR A 430 7.05 -2.21 19.36
N VAL A 431 5.93 -1.78 18.78
CA VAL A 431 5.49 -0.37 18.78
C VAL A 431 4.24 -0.26 19.66
N PRO A 432 4.16 0.68 20.62
CA PRO A 432 5.18 1.67 20.97
C PRO A 432 6.44 1.04 21.60
N ILE A 433 7.61 1.63 21.33
CA ILE A 433 8.90 1.08 21.81
C ILE A 433 8.98 1.23 23.33
N GLY A 434 9.04 0.09 24.03
CA GLY A 434 9.24 0.04 25.48
C GLY A 434 10.60 0.56 25.90
N SER A 435 10.72 1.04 27.14
CA SER A 435 11.98 1.60 27.67
C SER A 435 13.15 0.61 27.63
N ALA A 436 12.88 -0.69 27.81
CA ALA A 436 13.88 -1.74 27.72
C ALA A 436 14.41 -1.93 26.28
N ASP A 437 13.56 -1.81 25.27
CA ASP A 437 13.96 -1.89 23.86
C ASP A 437 14.68 -0.62 23.41
N LEU A 438 14.21 0.55 23.88
CA LEU A 438 14.90 1.81 23.65
C LEU A 438 16.33 1.81 24.21
N ALA A 439 16.54 1.19 25.37
CA ALA A 439 17.88 1.03 25.94
C ALA A 439 18.79 0.12 25.10
N LEU A 440 18.24 -0.88 24.39
CA LEU A 440 19.00 -1.70 23.45
C LEU A 440 19.31 -0.96 22.16
N LEU A 441 18.31 -0.28 21.59
CA LEU A 441 18.47 0.48 20.33
C LEU A 441 19.43 1.66 20.47
N SER A 442 19.43 2.32 21.63
CA SER A 442 20.32 3.46 21.92
C SER A 442 21.78 3.08 22.17
N GLN A 443 22.14 1.80 22.08
CA GLN A 443 23.52 1.37 22.24
C GLN A 443 24.42 1.92 21.12
N PRO A 444 25.68 2.28 21.43
CA PRO A 444 26.59 2.84 20.43
C PRO A 444 26.78 1.94 19.20
N GLY A 445 26.36 2.46 18.05
CA GLY A 445 26.55 1.83 16.75
C GLY A 445 25.45 0.86 16.33
N VAL A 446 24.36 0.72 17.10
CA VAL A 446 23.15 0.00 16.68
C VAL A 446 22.30 0.88 15.77
N GLU A 447 21.93 2.08 16.23
CA GLU A 447 21.28 3.08 15.39
C GLU A 447 22.24 3.66 14.34
N LYS A 448 21.78 3.66 13.09
CA LYS A 448 22.53 4.05 11.89
C LYS A 448 21.90 5.27 11.21
N PRO A 449 22.55 6.46 11.26
CA PRO A 449 22.05 7.68 10.64
C PRO A 449 22.48 7.85 9.16
N GLU A 450 23.21 6.90 8.58
CA GLU A 450 23.82 7.03 7.25
C GLU A 450 22.81 7.27 6.12
N TYR A 451 21.55 6.86 6.31
CA TYR A 451 20.46 7.12 5.36
C TYR A 451 19.67 8.39 5.65
N ARG A 452 20.02 9.16 6.68
CA ARG A 452 19.25 10.35 7.10
C ARG A 452 18.94 11.27 5.92
N GLY A 453 17.65 11.59 5.75
CA GLY A 453 17.15 12.48 4.71
C GLY A 453 16.91 11.80 3.35
N ARG A 454 17.35 10.55 3.15
CA ARG A 454 17.00 9.78 1.95
C ARG A 454 15.53 9.33 2.02
N PRO A 455 14.83 9.21 0.88
CA PRO A 455 13.47 8.68 0.86
C PRO A 455 13.44 7.25 1.42
N LEU A 456 12.30 6.86 2.02
CA LEU A 456 12.08 5.45 2.38
C LEU A 456 11.87 4.59 1.14
N ASP A 457 11.35 5.15 0.05
CA ASP A 457 11.17 4.43 -1.20
C ASP A 457 12.50 3.90 -1.75
N GLY A 458 12.42 2.72 -2.39
CA GLY A 458 13.52 2.15 -3.13
C GLY A 458 13.76 0.68 -2.82
N SER A 459 14.88 0.19 -3.34
CA SER A 459 15.30 -1.20 -3.23
C SER A 459 16.40 -1.35 -2.17
N TYR A 460 16.24 -2.31 -1.27
CA TYR A 460 17.15 -2.57 -0.17
C TYR A 460 17.76 -3.97 -0.29
N ARG A 461 19.09 -4.04 -0.37
CA ARG A 461 19.83 -5.30 -0.36
C ARG A 461 20.41 -5.52 1.03
N PHE A 462 19.92 -6.54 1.72
CA PHE A 462 20.34 -6.83 3.08
C PHE A 462 21.24 -8.06 3.16
N ARG A 463 22.30 -7.95 3.95
CA ARG A 463 23.31 -8.97 4.17
C ARG A 463 23.63 -9.10 5.66
N ILE A 464 23.69 -10.33 6.16
CA ILE A 464 24.19 -10.68 7.49
C ILE A 464 25.54 -11.35 7.32
N TRP A 465 26.59 -10.81 7.94
CA TRP A 465 27.93 -11.39 7.85
C TRP A 465 28.04 -12.63 8.74
N ASP A 466 28.60 -13.69 8.17
CA ASP A 466 28.84 -14.93 8.88
C ASP A 466 29.94 -14.73 9.91
N SER A 467 29.77 -15.35 11.07
CA SER A 467 30.75 -15.31 12.16
C SER A 467 30.70 -16.60 12.96
N PRO A 468 31.77 -16.95 13.70
CA PRO A 468 31.79 -18.16 14.53
C PRO A 468 30.68 -18.21 15.61
N TYR A 469 30.01 -17.09 15.88
CA TYR A 469 28.98 -16.96 16.91
C TYR A 469 27.56 -16.90 16.34
N LEU A 470 27.40 -16.86 15.01
CA LEU A 470 26.08 -16.86 14.37
C LEU A 470 25.56 -18.31 14.28
N VAL A 471 24.38 -18.57 14.85
CA VAL A 471 23.66 -19.83 14.71
C VAL A 471 22.49 -19.64 13.75
N TRP A 472 22.77 -19.73 12.43
CA TRP A 472 21.80 -19.40 11.38
C TRP A 472 20.44 -20.09 11.51
N ASN A 473 20.44 -21.38 11.87
CA ASN A 473 19.21 -22.17 11.99
C ASN A 473 18.26 -21.71 13.12
N GLN A 474 18.73 -20.82 14.00
CA GLN A 474 17.92 -20.21 15.05
C GLN A 474 17.30 -18.88 14.64
N LEU A 475 17.60 -18.35 13.44
CA LEU A 475 17.01 -17.11 12.95
C LEU A 475 15.53 -17.35 12.60
N GLU A 476 14.64 -16.63 13.27
CA GLU A 476 13.18 -16.72 13.05
C GLU A 476 12.66 -15.56 12.20
N ASP A 477 13.21 -14.36 12.38
CA ASP A 477 12.82 -13.14 11.67
C ASP A 477 13.95 -12.09 11.71
N VAL A 478 13.83 -11.07 10.86
CA VAL A 478 14.68 -9.87 10.87
C VAL A 478 13.76 -8.65 10.96
N GLN A 479 13.91 -7.83 11.99
CA GLN A 479 13.16 -6.58 12.13
C GLN A 479 14.01 -5.38 11.74
N PHE A 480 13.43 -4.49 10.93
CA PHE A 480 13.96 -3.17 10.63
C PHE A 480 13.22 -2.14 11.48
N VAL A 481 13.93 -1.50 12.42
CA VAL A 481 13.40 -0.41 13.23
C VAL A 481 13.76 0.90 12.55
N LEU A 482 12.75 1.54 11.96
CA LEU A 482 12.88 2.75 11.17
C LEU A 482 12.37 3.93 11.97
N LYS A 483 13.24 4.91 12.25
CA LYS A 483 12.78 6.27 12.59
C LYS A 483 12.72 7.05 11.31
N TYR A 484 11.58 7.65 11.02
CA TYR A 484 11.34 8.33 9.75
C TYR A 484 10.61 9.66 9.97
N ARG A 485 10.75 10.57 9.00
CA ARG A 485 9.95 11.79 8.88
C ARG A 485 9.02 11.71 7.70
N TYR A 486 7.99 12.53 7.72
CA TYR A 486 7.03 12.68 6.64
C TYR A 486 6.46 14.09 6.65
N TRP A 487 5.79 14.45 5.57
CA TRP A 487 4.98 15.65 5.49
C TRP A 487 3.50 15.27 5.59
N SER A 488 2.78 15.98 6.45
CA SER A 488 1.31 15.90 6.56
C SER A 488 0.67 17.10 5.89
N ASN A 489 -0.41 16.87 5.15
CA ASN A 489 -1.26 17.96 4.69
C ASN A 489 -2.08 18.51 5.85
N ILE A 490 -1.98 19.81 6.12
CA ILE A 490 -2.92 20.49 7.00
C ILE A 490 -4.09 20.93 6.13
N VAL A 491 -5.23 20.26 6.27
CA VAL A 491 -6.48 20.74 5.68
C VAL A 491 -6.98 21.87 6.60
N PRO A 492 -7.01 23.13 6.16
CA PRO A 492 -7.60 24.19 6.95
C PRO A 492 -9.06 23.82 7.21
N GLN A 493 -9.52 23.89 8.47
CA GLN A 493 -10.95 23.80 8.72
C GLN A 493 -11.61 24.96 7.97
N THR A 494 -12.29 24.66 6.86
CA THR A 494 -13.26 25.58 6.30
C THR A 494 -14.28 25.79 7.40
N SER A 495 -14.35 27.00 7.94
CA SER A 495 -15.41 27.37 8.86
C SER A 495 -16.73 27.11 8.14
N GLU A 496 -17.36 25.98 8.42
CA GLU A 496 -18.73 25.75 8.01
C GLU A 496 -19.54 26.91 8.57
N ASN A 497 -20.18 27.64 7.67
CA ASN A 497 -20.90 28.87 7.97
C ASN A 497 -21.87 28.63 9.14
N ASN A 498 -21.63 29.32 10.26
CA ASN A 498 -22.67 29.63 11.23
C ASN A 498 -23.71 30.57 10.63
#